data_AF-A0A520Z708-F1
#
_entry.id   AF-A0A520Z708-F1
#
_cell.length_a   1.000
_cell.length_b   1.000
_cell.length_c   1.000
_cell.angle_alpha   90.00
_cell.angle_beta   90.00
_cell.angle_gamma   90.00
#
_symmetry.space_group_name_H-M   'P 1'
#
loop_
_entity.id
_entity.type
_entity.pdbx_description
1 polymer ?
#
loop_
_entity_poly.entity_id
_entity_poly.type
_entity_poly.pdbx_seq_one_letter_code
_entity_poly.pdbx_strand_id
1 'polypeptide(L)'
;MNRELLIKKWLDNELDPQELKAFEALEDHGDLVKLSEGLKHFKAPDYNTEQELQAVLSRLEPAKTDKSPGWVKPLIAIAAILTIFFGVTYYNSTLDTEINTLASE
;
A
#
# COMPACT_ATOMS: atom_id res chain seq x y z
N MET A 1 27.45 42.02 -29.56
CA MET A 1 26.23 41.80 -28.75
C MET A 1 26.46 40.62 -27.82
N ASN A 2 25.83 40.59 -26.65
CA ASN A 2 26.01 39.48 -25.69
C ASN A 2 25.24 38.24 -26.15
N ARG A 3 25.92 37.09 -26.23
CA ARG A 3 25.33 35.80 -26.64
C ARG A 3 24.09 35.45 -25.82
N GLU A 4 24.19 35.50 -24.49
CA GLU A 4 23.09 35.13 -23.58
C GLU A 4 21.84 35.99 -23.78
N LEU A 5 22.02 37.27 -24.08
CA LEU A 5 20.91 38.18 -24.36
C LEU A 5 20.18 37.78 -25.64
N LEU A 6 20.91 37.43 -26.70
CA LEU A 6 20.33 36.97 -27.97
C LEU A 6 19.54 35.67 -27.78
N ILE A 7 20.10 34.71 -27.03
CA ILE A 7 19.42 33.43 -26.73
C ILE A 7 18.14 33.69 -25.94
N LYS A 8 18.17 34.56 -24.93
CA LYS A 8 16.97 34.92 -24.14
C LYS A 8 15.89 35.54 -25.03
N LYS A 9 16.25 36.54 -25.84
CA LYS A 9 15.33 37.17 -26.79
C LYS A 9 14.80 36.18 -27.82
N TRP A 10 15.56 35.14 -28.15
CA TRP A 10 15.14 34.07 -29.08
C TRP A 10 14.10 33.17 -28.47
N LEU A 11 14.31 32.76 -27.22
CA LEU A 11 13.32 32.02 -26.45
C LEU A 11 12.01 32.82 -26.28
N ASP A 12 12.12 34.14 -26.14
CA ASP A 12 10.97 35.06 -25.97
C ASP A 12 10.36 35.53 -27.33
N ASN A 13 10.93 35.15 -28.48
CA ASN A 13 10.50 35.55 -29.82
C ASN A 13 10.53 37.08 -30.07
N GLU A 14 11.53 37.78 -29.50
CA GLU A 14 11.69 39.25 -29.54
C GLU A 14 12.93 39.75 -30.31
N LEU A 15 13.53 38.94 -31.20
CA LEU A 15 14.67 39.40 -31.99
C LEU A 15 14.26 40.35 -33.12
N ASP A 16 15.03 41.43 -33.26
CA ASP A 16 15.06 42.26 -34.45
C ASP A 16 15.82 41.54 -35.61
N PRO A 17 15.54 41.86 -36.89
CA PRO A 17 16.25 41.28 -38.03
C PRO A 17 17.80 41.38 -37.96
N GLN A 18 18.36 42.40 -37.31
CA GLN A 18 19.81 42.49 -37.11
C GLN A 18 20.31 41.50 -36.05
N GLU A 19 19.54 41.33 -34.98
CA GLU A 19 19.85 40.41 -33.90
C GLU A 19 19.68 38.95 -34.35
N LEU A 20 18.71 38.68 -35.22
CA LEU A 20 18.50 37.35 -35.81
C LEU A 20 19.75 36.89 -36.56
N LYS A 21 20.34 37.75 -37.39
CA LYS A 21 21.61 37.43 -38.08
C LYS A 21 22.76 37.21 -37.10
N ALA A 22 22.79 37.97 -36.00
CA ALA A 22 23.79 37.78 -34.96
C ALA A 22 23.59 36.46 -34.20
N PHE A 23 22.34 36.02 -34.02
CA PHE A 23 21.98 34.73 -33.43
C PHE A 23 22.31 33.55 -34.34
N GLU A 24 22.01 33.65 -35.64
CA GLU A 24 22.37 32.64 -36.65
C GLU A 24 23.89 32.47 -36.81
N ALA A 25 24.66 33.53 -36.54
CA ALA A 25 26.13 33.51 -36.58
C ALA A 25 26.77 32.92 -35.32
N LEU A 26 25.99 32.56 -34.29
CA LEU A 26 26.51 31.91 -33.08
C LEU A 26 26.96 30.47 -33.40
N GLU A 27 28.09 30.05 -32.84
CA GLU A 27 28.64 28.70 -33.03
C GLU A 27 27.68 27.60 -32.55
N ASP A 28 26.92 27.87 -31.49
CA ASP A 28 25.99 26.95 -30.84
C ASP A 28 24.53 27.06 -31.36
N HIS A 29 24.28 27.91 -32.36
CA HIS A 29 22.95 28.09 -32.96
C HIS A 29 22.31 26.75 -33.35
N GLY A 30 23.06 25.89 -34.04
CA GLY A 30 22.56 24.61 -34.52
C GLY A 30 22.11 23.67 -33.40
N ASP A 31 22.82 23.68 -32.27
CA ASP A 31 22.47 22.85 -31.11
C ASP A 31 21.26 23.42 -30.36
N LEU A 32 21.17 24.75 -30.25
CA LEU A 32 20.02 25.43 -29.64
C LEU A 32 18.72 25.17 -30.42
N VAL A 33 18.76 25.25 -31.74
CA VAL A 33 17.60 24.97 -32.60
C VAL A 33 17.19 23.51 -32.47
N LYS A 34 18.13 22.56 -32.60
CA LYS A 34 17.85 21.12 -32.43
C LYS A 34 17.25 20.79 -31.07
N LEU A 35 17.77 21.40 -30.00
CA LEU A 35 17.25 21.22 -28.65
C LEU A 35 15.80 21.71 -28.56
N SER A 36 15.51 22.92 -29.04
CA SER A 36 14.14 23.46 -29.02
C SER A 36 13.16 22.61 -29.82
N GLU A 37 13.57 22.07 -30.96
CA GLU A 37 12.76 21.16 -31.77
C GLU A 37 12.53 19.82 -31.05
N GLY A 38 13.58 19.27 -30.44
CA GLY A 38 13.47 18.05 -29.63
C GLY A 38 12.51 18.20 -28.45
N LEU A 39 12.52 19.36 -27.79
CA LEU A 39 11.62 19.65 -26.66
C LEU A 39 10.16 19.86 -27.09
N LYS A 40 9.90 20.39 -28.29
CA LYS A 40 8.51 20.53 -28.81
C LYS A 40 7.79 19.19 -28.91
N HIS A 41 8.53 18.12 -29.18
CA HIS A 41 8.00 16.76 -29.29
C HIS A 41 8.16 15.94 -28.01
N PHE A 42 8.83 16.49 -26.99
CA PHE A 42 8.97 15.85 -25.70
C PHE A 42 7.63 15.89 -24.97
N LYS A 43 6.86 14.80 -25.09
CA LYS A 43 5.67 14.56 -24.28
C LYS A 43 6.02 13.51 -23.23
N ALA A 44 5.83 13.83 -21.96
CA ALA A 44 5.91 12.84 -20.90
C ALA A 44 4.87 11.72 -21.17
N PRO A 45 5.20 10.45 -20.90
CA PRO A 45 4.23 9.36 -21.04
C PRO A 45 3.00 9.65 -20.18
N ASP A 46 1.84 9.10 -20.58
CA ASP A 46 0.61 9.30 -19.82
C ASP A 46 0.78 8.74 -18.40
N TYR A 47 0.76 9.64 -17.41
CA TYR A 47 0.96 9.32 -16.01
C TYR A 47 -0.39 9.12 -15.33
N ASN A 48 -0.69 7.88 -14.93
CA ASN A 48 -1.96 7.55 -14.27
C ASN A 48 -1.83 7.76 -12.75
N THR A 49 -2.20 8.95 -12.30
CA THR A 49 -2.20 9.35 -10.89
C THR A 49 -3.06 8.43 -10.01
N GLU A 50 -4.19 7.93 -10.52
CA GLU A 50 -5.11 7.08 -9.76
C GLU A 50 -4.49 5.70 -9.49
N GLN A 51 -3.82 5.13 -10.49
CA GLN A 51 -3.15 3.84 -10.37
C GLN A 51 -1.98 3.91 -9.37
N GLU A 52 -1.16 4.95 -9.45
CA GLU A 52 -0.04 5.15 -8.53
C GLU A 52 -0.53 5.42 -7.10
N LEU A 53 -1.61 6.20 -6.94
CA LEU A 53 -2.23 6.43 -5.63
C LEU A 53 -2.74 5.11 -5.03
N GLN A 54 -3.44 4.28 -5.81
CA GLN A 54 -3.91 2.98 -5.35
C GLN A 54 -2.76 2.03 -5.01
N ALA A 55 -1.68 2.05 -5.78
CA ALA A 55 -0.47 1.27 -5.50
C ALA A 55 0.20 1.69 -4.19
N VAL A 56 0.17 2.98 -3.84
CA VAL A 56 0.66 3.47 -2.55
C VAL A 56 -0.29 3.05 -1.43
N LEU A 57 -1.59 3.30 -1.55
CA LEU A 57 -2.59 2.99 -0.52
C LEU A 57 -2.62 1.50 -0.17
N SER A 58 -2.57 0.62 -1.17
CA SER A 58 -2.54 -0.83 -0.98
C SER A 58 -1.30 -1.33 -0.23
N ARG A 59 -0.18 -0.59 -0.29
CA ARG A 59 1.03 -0.88 0.50
C ARG A 59 0.95 -0.35 1.93
N LEU A 60 0.14 0.69 2.17
CA LEU A 60 -0.09 1.27 3.48
C LEU A 60 -1.15 0.52 4.28
N GLU A 61 -2.04 -0.23 3.61
CA GLU A 61 -3.00 -1.08 4.32
C GLU A 61 -2.26 -2.16 5.12
N PRO A 62 -2.47 -2.24 6.45
CA PRO A 62 -1.82 -3.24 7.27
C PRO A 62 -2.24 -4.62 6.75
N ALA A 63 -1.25 -5.48 6.48
CA ALA A 63 -1.48 -6.86 6.06
C ALA A 63 -2.59 -7.44 6.93
N LYS A 64 -3.62 -7.98 6.29
CA LYS A 64 -4.75 -8.65 6.94
C LYS A 64 -4.16 -9.83 7.70
N THR A 65 -3.72 -9.58 8.93
CA THR A 65 -3.32 -10.62 9.84
C THR A 65 -4.59 -11.39 10.09
N ASP A 66 -4.67 -12.60 9.57
CA ASP A 66 -5.70 -13.56 9.94
C ASP A 66 -5.55 -13.80 11.44
N LYS A 67 -6.22 -12.93 12.21
CA LYS A 67 -6.29 -13.02 13.66
C LYS A 67 -7.10 -14.30 13.91
N SER A 68 -6.37 -15.38 14.18
CA SER A 68 -6.96 -16.63 14.65
C SER A 68 -7.98 -16.34 15.75
N PRO A 69 -9.10 -17.06 15.80
CA PRO A 69 -10.26 -16.66 16.58
C PRO A 69 -9.94 -16.73 18.08
N GLY A 70 -9.63 -15.59 18.71
CA GLY A 70 -9.46 -15.48 20.16
C GLY A 70 -10.69 -15.93 20.99
N TRP A 71 -11.80 -16.22 20.31
CA TRP A 71 -13.05 -16.74 20.84
C TRP A 71 -13.10 -18.27 21.02
N VAL A 72 -12.13 -19.04 20.51
CA VAL A 72 -12.11 -20.50 20.76
C VAL A 72 -11.72 -20.84 22.19
N LYS A 73 -10.92 -19.98 22.84
CA LYS A 73 -10.48 -20.18 24.23
C LYS A 73 -11.65 -20.21 25.23
N PRO A 74 -12.58 -19.23 25.24
CA PRO A 74 -13.72 -19.29 26.15
C PRO A 74 -14.66 -20.48 25.84
N LEU A 75 -14.82 -20.87 24.57
CA LEU A 75 -15.66 -22.01 24.20
C LEU A 75 -15.12 -23.35 24.73
N ILE A 76 -13.80 -23.56 24.62
CA ILE A 76 -13.14 -24.76 25.16
C ILE A 76 -13.23 -24.80 26.69
N ALA A 77 -13.11 -23.65 27.36
CA ALA A 77 -13.25 -23.58 28.82
C ALA A 77 -14.65 -24.01 29.29
N ILE A 78 -15.71 -23.60 28.57
CA ILE A 78 -17.10 -24.00 28.87
C ILE A 78 -17.27 -25.51 28.65
N ALA A 79 -16.73 -26.06 27.56
CA ALA A 79 -16.80 -27.49 27.27
C ALA A 79 -16.11 -28.35 28.34
N ALA A 80 -14.96 -27.90 28.87
CA ALA A 80 -14.26 -28.58 29.94
C ALA A 80 -15.09 -28.67 31.24
N ILE A 81 -15.74 -27.57 31.62
CA ILE A 81 -16.60 -27.53 32.82
C ILE A 81 -17.79 -28.48 32.67
N LEU A 82 -18.45 -28.48 31.51
CA LEU A 82 -19.57 -29.39 31.23
C LEU A 82 -19.12 -30.85 31.30
N THR A 83 -17.96 -31.18 30.72
CA THR A 83 -17.43 -32.55 30.72
C THR A 83 -17.18 -33.06 32.14
N ILE A 84 -16.59 -32.22 33.00
CA ILE A 84 -16.34 -32.58 34.41
C ILE A 84 -17.67 -32.75 35.15
N PHE A 85 -18.62 -31.83 34.96
CA PHE A 85 -19.93 -31.90 35.61
C PHE A 85 -20.69 -33.18 35.24
N PHE A 86 -20.79 -33.49 33.96
CA PHE A 86 -21.43 -34.73 33.47
C PHE A 86 -20.67 -35.98 33.92
N GLY A 87 -19.33 -35.95 33.94
CA GLY A 87 -18.51 -37.08 34.40
C GLY A 87 -18.74 -37.42 35.87
N VAL A 88 -18.76 -36.39 36.74
CA VAL A 88 -18.99 -36.58 38.18
C VAL A 88 -20.42 -37.06 38.45
N THR A 89 -21.43 -36.48 37.79
CA THR A 89 -22.82 -36.92 37.99
C THR A 89 -23.06 -38.34 37.48
N TYR A 90 -22.50 -38.69 36.32
CA TYR A 90 -22.58 -40.05 35.78
C TYR A 90 -21.91 -41.07 36.70
N TYR A 91 -20.70 -40.76 37.19
CA TYR A 91 -19.98 -41.61 38.13
C TYR A 91 -20.78 -41.83 39.42
N ASN A 92 -21.27 -40.75 40.06
CA ASN A 92 -22.06 -40.87 41.28
C ASN A 92 -23.40 -41.60 41.07
N SER A 93 -24.06 -41.40 39.93
CA SER A 93 -25.34 -42.04 39.65
C SER A 93 -25.23 -43.53 39.32
N THR A 94 -24.06 -44.00 38.87
CA THR A 94 -23.83 -45.40 38.48
C THR A 94 -23.22 -46.22 39.63
N LEU A 95 -22.81 -45.57 40.72
CA LEU A 95 -22.39 -46.24 41.93
C LEU A 95 -23.64 -46.77 42.66
N ASP A 96 -24.01 -48.02 42.37
CA ASP A 96 -24.92 -48.77 43.23
C ASP A 96 -24.30 -48.85 44.63
N THR A 97 -24.83 -48.07 45.55
CA THR A 97 -24.39 -48.06 46.93
C THR A 97 -25.08 -49.22 47.65
N GLU A 98 -24.45 -50.40 47.69
CA GLU A 98 -24.91 -51.50 48.54
C GLU A 98 -24.63 -51.17 50.01
N ILE A 99 -25.62 -50.58 50.69
CA ILE A 99 -25.61 -50.44 52.14
C ILE A 99 -25.98 -51.80 52.74
N ASN A 100 -24.98 -52.62 53.03
CA ASN A 100 -25.17 -53.83 53.83
C ASN A 100 -25.46 -53.42 55.28
N THR A 101 -26.73 -53.42 55.66
CA THR A 101 -27.15 -53.20 57.05
C THR A 101 -26.99 -54.48 57.86
N LEU A 102 -26.28 -54.42 58.98
CA LEU A 102 -26.05 -55.55 59.89
C LEU A 102 -27.21 -55.77 60.89
N ALA A 103 -28.36 -55.11 60.69
CA ALA A 103 -29.51 -55.26 61.57
C ALA A 103 -30.43 -56.39 61.08
N SER A 104 -29.96 -57.63 61.21
CA SER A 104 -30.83 -58.81 61.24
C SER A 104 -30.23 -59.86 62.17
N GLU A 105 -30.35 -59.62 63.47
CA GLU A 105 -30.45 -60.65 64.51
C GLU A 105 -31.45 -60.19 65.58
#